data_AF-A0A965R7R8-F1
#
_entry.id   AF-A0A965R7R8-F1
#
_cell.length_a   1.000
_cell.length_b   1.000
_cell.length_c   1.000
_cell.angle_alpha   90.00
_cell.angle_beta   90.00
_cell.angle_gamma   90.00
#
_symmetry.space_group_name_H-M   'P 1'
#
loop_
_entity.id
_entity.type
_entity.pdbx_description
1 polymer ?
#
loop_
_entity_poly.entity_id
_entity_poly.type
_entity_poly.pdbx_seq_one_letter_code
_entity_poly.pdbx_strand_id
1 'polypeptide(L)'
;MFKLNNPPVKSFIFFLRLVRWPNLLFILLAESLFHFFIYKPLYPNLALTADYSFYFIVATSICIAAAGYIINDYFDVNIDQVNKPKSVVVGAHISRRWVIFWHLFLSMGGVYISLIAFPFQQYIHVHFSNLATILILWFYSTNFKRDFLIGNVVIAVLTAWTIGVVYFSKFTFMQLGQPSSMQAADLRFLKLMILYSSFAFIITL
;
A
#
# COMPACT_ATOMS: atom_id res chain seq x y z
N MET A 1 -22.16 23.00 -14.11
CA MET A 1 -22.12 23.19 -12.64
C MET A 1 -22.96 22.11 -11.97
N PHE A 2 -22.38 20.94 -11.68
CA PHE A 2 -23.11 19.83 -11.04
C PHE A 2 -23.47 20.21 -9.60
N LYS A 3 -24.76 20.37 -9.29
CA LYS A 3 -25.24 20.58 -7.92
C LYS A 3 -24.94 19.35 -7.08
N LEU A 4 -23.93 19.46 -6.21
CA LEU A 4 -23.53 18.48 -5.18
C LEU A 4 -24.57 18.39 -4.05
N ASN A 5 -25.85 18.17 -4.35
CA ASN A 5 -26.92 18.01 -3.35
C ASN A 5 -27.53 16.61 -3.30
N ASN A 6 -26.95 15.65 -4.02
CA ASN A 6 -27.36 14.25 -3.93
C ASN A 6 -26.69 13.58 -2.71
N PRO A 7 -27.47 13.04 -1.75
CA PRO A 7 -26.92 12.36 -0.58
C PRO A 7 -25.90 11.24 -0.91
N PRO A 8 -26.08 10.38 -1.94
CA PRO A 8 -25.07 9.35 -2.25
C PRO A 8 -23.74 9.93 -2.75
N VAL A 9 -23.77 11.06 -3.45
CA VAL A 9 -22.55 11.70 -3.99
C VAL A 9 -21.71 12.27 -2.85
N LYS A 10 -22.35 12.87 -1.83
CA LYS A 10 -21.64 13.35 -0.63
C LYS A 10 -21.00 12.19 0.14
N SER A 11 -21.73 11.10 0.37
CA SER A 11 -21.21 9.91 1.05
C SER A 11 -20.00 9.31 0.33
N PHE A 12 -20.01 9.27 -1.01
CA PHE A 12 -18.89 8.80 -1.80
C PHE A 12 -17.64 9.70 -1.69
N ILE A 13 -17.82 11.03 -1.72
CA ILE A 13 -16.69 11.97 -1.55
C ILE A 13 -16.07 11.83 -0.16
N PHE A 14 -16.89 11.66 0.89
CA PHE A 14 -16.39 11.42 2.24
C PHE A 14 -15.63 10.09 2.34
N PHE A 15 -16.10 9.05 1.64
CA PHE A 15 -15.37 7.79 1.55
C PHE A 15 -14.01 7.94 0.84
N LEU A 16 -13.96 8.63 -0.31
CA LEU A 16 -12.70 8.92 -1.00
C LEU A 16 -11.71 9.73 -0.16
N ARG A 17 -12.24 10.65 0.66
CA ARG A 17 -11.43 11.40 1.62
C ARG A 17 -10.89 10.51 2.74
N LEU A 18 -11.71 9.60 3.25
CA LEU A 18 -11.34 8.64 4.31
C LEU A 18 -10.20 7.72 3.86
N VAL A 19 -10.25 7.21 2.63
CA VAL A 19 -9.16 6.36 2.09
C VAL A 19 -7.97 7.15 1.58
N ARG A 20 -8.00 8.49 1.67
CA ARG A 20 -6.97 9.40 1.15
C ARG A 20 -6.61 9.11 -0.31
N TRP A 21 -7.61 9.16 -1.19
CA TRP A 21 -7.47 8.80 -2.60
C TRP A 21 -6.25 9.42 -3.35
N PRO A 22 -5.78 10.65 -3.07
CA PRO A 22 -4.58 11.17 -3.76
C PRO A 22 -3.33 10.36 -3.44
N ASN A 23 -3.20 9.89 -2.19
CA ASN A 23 -2.08 9.06 -1.77
C ASN A 23 -2.12 7.69 -2.43
N LEU A 24 -3.30 7.08 -2.55
CA LEU A 24 -3.47 5.82 -3.27
C LEU A 24 -3.11 5.95 -4.75
N LEU A 25 -3.40 7.10 -5.36
CA LEU A 25 -2.98 7.39 -6.73
C LEU A 25 -1.45 7.49 -6.84
N PHE A 26 -0.77 8.08 -5.86
CA PHE A 26 0.70 8.09 -5.84
C PHE A 26 1.31 6.68 -5.71
N ILE A 27 0.70 5.80 -4.89
CA ILE A 27 1.13 4.39 -4.80
C ILE A 27 0.96 3.71 -6.17
N LEU A 28 -0.23 3.83 -6.77
CA LEU A 28 -0.52 3.28 -8.10
C LEU A 28 0.50 3.78 -9.15
N LEU A 29 0.79 5.08 -9.16
CA LEU A 29 1.77 5.67 -10.08
C LEU A 29 3.17 5.16 -9.81
N ALA A 30 3.63 5.13 -8.56
CA ALA A 30 4.97 4.67 -8.21
C ALA A 30 5.18 3.21 -8.63
N GLU A 31 4.24 2.33 -8.30
CA GLU A 31 4.29 0.91 -8.67
C GLU A 31 4.22 0.72 -10.19
N SER A 32 3.37 1.49 -10.88
CA SER A 32 3.25 1.46 -12.35
C SER A 32 4.52 1.95 -13.03
N LEU A 33 5.10 3.06 -12.57
CA LEU A 33 6.35 3.59 -13.13
C LEU A 33 7.48 2.58 -12.94
N PHE A 34 7.58 2.00 -11.75
CA PHE A 34 8.59 0.98 -11.47
C PHE A 34 8.41 -0.27 -12.34
N HIS A 35 7.19 -0.75 -12.53
CA HIS A 35 6.93 -1.92 -13.40
C HIS A 35 7.18 -1.63 -14.89
N PHE A 36 6.62 -0.54 -15.42
CA PHE A 36 6.67 -0.27 -16.87
C PHE A 36 8.00 0.32 -17.34
N PHE A 37 8.67 1.14 -16.53
CA PHE A 37 9.91 1.81 -16.94
C PHE A 37 11.18 1.16 -16.38
N ILE A 38 11.07 0.32 -15.34
CA ILE A 38 12.23 -0.39 -14.79
C ILE A 38 12.15 -1.89 -15.10
N TYR A 39 11.07 -2.56 -14.70
CA TYR A 39 10.97 -4.02 -14.90
C TYR A 39 10.85 -4.42 -16.38
N LYS A 40 9.88 -3.90 -17.14
CA LYS A 40 9.70 -4.30 -18.55
C LYS A 40 10.94 -4.11 -19.44
N PRO A 41 11.68 -2.99 -19.37
CA PRO A 41 12.89 -2.81 -20.17
C PRO A 41 14.03 -3.77 -19.79
N LEU A 42 14.07 -4.27 -18.55
CA LEU A 42 15.05 -5.26 -18.11
C LEU A 42 14.71 -6.68 -18.62
N TYR A 43 13.43 -6.96 -18.90
CA TYR A 43 12.94 -8.26 -19.37
C TYR A 43 12.13 -8.14 -20.67
N PRO A 44 12.75 -7.71 -21.79
CA PRO A 44 12.04 -7.38 -23.03
C PRO A 44 11.25 -8.56 -23.61
N ASN A 45 11.75 -9.79 -23.45
CA ASN A 45 11.09 -11.00 -23.97
C ASN A 45 9.82 -11.38 -23.19
N LEU A 46 9.69 -10.94 -21.94
CA LEU A 46 8.51 -11.15 -21.09
C LEU A 46 7.49 -10.00 -21.21
N ALA A 47 7.87 -8.87 -21.83
CA ALA A 47 7.06 -7.66 -21.86
C ALA A 47 5.74 -7.78 -22.65
N LEU A 48 5.63 -8.80 -23.52
CA LEU A 48 4.49 -9.02 -24.43
C LEU A 48 3.32 -9.78 -23.81
N THR A 49 3.47 -10.33 -22.60
CA THR A 49 2.39 -11.03 -21.89
C THR A 49 1.60 -10.08 -20.99
N ALA A 50 0.34 -10.43 -20.73
CA ALA A 50 -0.49 -9.70 -19.79
C ALA A 50 0.03 -9.92 -18.35
N ASP A 51 0.45 -8.85 -17.68
CA ASP A 51 0.99 -8.87 -16.32
C ASP A 51 -0.11 -8.95 -15.25
N TYR A 52 -0.94 -10.01 -15.26
CA TYR A 52 -2.02 -10.16 -14.28
C TYR A 52 -1.52 -10.06 -12.83
N SER A 53 -0.41 -10.73 -12.51
CA SER A 53 0.20 -10.69 -11.18
C SER A 53 0.59 -9.27 -10.75
N PHE A 54 0.97 -8.39 -11.69
CA PHE A 54 1.25 -6.99 -11.38
C PHE A 54 -0.03 -6.24 -10.98
N TYR A 55 -1.11 -6.37 -11.76
CA TYR A 55 -2.36 -5.68 -11.43
C TYR A 55 -2.95 -6.15 -10.10
N PHE A 56 -2.80 -7.45 -9.79
CA PHE A 56 -3.23 -7.98 -8.50
C PHE A 56 -2.40 -7.45 -7.34
N ILE A 57 -1.06 -7.38 -7.44
CA ILE A 57 -0.25 -6.85 -6.34
C ILE A 57 -0.52 -5.36 -6.11
N VAL A 58 -0.72 -4.57 -7.17
CA VAL A 58 -1.11 -3.17 -7.07
C VAL A 58 -2.47 -3.01 -6.38
N ALA A 59 -3.46 -3.85 -6.76
CA ALA A 59 -4.76 -3.85 -6.10
C ALA A 59 -4.64 -4.21 -4.61
N THR A 60 -3.81 -5.20 -4.26
CA THR A 60 -3.51 -5.54 -2.87
C THR A 60 -2.88 -4.35 -2.12
N SER A 61 -1.86 -3.70 -2.68
CA SER A 61 -1.20 -2.53 -2.08
C SER A 61 -2.19 -1.40 -1.81
N ILE A 62 -3.05 -1.07 -2.80
CA ILE A 62 -4.06 -0.02 -2.67
C ILE A 62 -5.09 -0.37 -1.58
N CYS A 63 -5.56 -1.62 -1.52
CA CYS A 63 -6.49 -2.07 -0.49
C CYS A 63 -5.88 -1.96 0.92
N ILE A 64 -4.63 -2.41 1.10
CA ILE A 64 -3.95 -2.37 2.40
C ILE A 64 -3.66 -0.92 2.81
N ALA A 65 -3.19 -0.07 1.89
CA ALA A 65 -2.94 1.34 2.18
C ALA A 65 -4.24 2.09 2.54
N ALA A 66 -5.33 1.84 1.81
CA ALA A 66 -6.64 2.39 2.11
C ALA A 66 -7.12 1.95 3.51
N ALA A 67 -6.97 0.67 3.85
CA ALA A 67 -7.30 0.15 5.17
C ALA A 67 -6.46 0.80 6.29
N GLY A 68 -5.18 1.06 6.02
CA GLY A 68 -4.26 1.77 6.90
C GLY A 68 -4.69 3.21 7.17
N TYR A 69 -5.10 3.94 6.14
CA TYR A 69 -5.61 5.30 6.32
C TYR A 69 -6.92 5.34 7.10
N ILE A 70 -7.83 4.40 6.84
CA ILE A 70 -9.10 4.28 7.57
C ILE A 70 -8.86 4.06 9.07
N ILE A 71 -7.98 3.12 9.44
CA ILE A 71 -7.72 2.84 10.86
C ILE A 71 -6.94 3.96 11.54
N ASN A 72 -6.04 4.63 10.82
CA ASN A 72 -5.38 5.82 11.34
C ASN A 72 -6.41 6.91 11.69
N ASP A 73 -7.33 7.23 10.76
CA ASP A 73 -8.38 8.23 10.99
C ASP A 73 -9.36 7.81 12.11
N TYR A 74 -9.54 6.50 12.36
CA TYR A 74 -10.35 5.99 13.48
C TYR A 74 -9.76 6.35 14.85
N PHE A 75 -8.45 6.20 15.01
CA PHE A 75 -7.78 6.51 16.28
C PHE A 75 -7.53 8.01 16.44
N ASP A 76 -7.38 8.74 15.33
CA ASP A 76 -7.13 10.19 15.34
C ASP A 76 -8.37 11.06 15.58
N VAL A 77 -9.58 10.49 15.63
CA VAL A 77 -10.85 11.25 15.70
C VAL A 77 -10.81 12.38 16.71
N ASN A 78 -10.38 12.11 17.94
CA ASN A 78 -10.39 13.11 19.01
C ASN A 78 -9.35 14.21 18.76
N ILE A 79 -8.19 13.85 18.18
CA ILE A 79 -7.11 14.80 17.85
C ILE A 79 -7.54 15.68 16.68
N ASP A 80 -8.10 15.08 15.63
CA ASP A 80 -8.53 15.78 14.43
C ASP A 80 -9.74 16.68 14.69
N GLN A 81 -10.61 16.34 15.65
CA GLN A 81 -11.68 17.22 16.10
C GLN A 81 -11.15 18.55 16.68
N VAL A 82 -10.00 18.52 17.35
CA VAL A 82 -9.37 19.72 17.92
C VAL A 82 -8.52 20.45 16.87
N ASN A 83 -7.65 19.72 16.17
CA ASN A 83 -6.67 20.33 15.26
C ASN A 83 -7.28 20.74 13.92
N LYS A 84 -8.25 19.99 13.41
CA LYS A 84 -8.83 20.19 12.07
C LYS A 84 -10.34 19.85 12.04
N PRO A 85 -11.18 20.58 12.79
CA PRO A 85 -12.60 20.25 12.97
C PRO A 85 -13.40 20.15 11.66
N LYS A 86 -13.01 20.93 10.63
CA LYS A 86 -13.68 20.93 9.30
C LYS A 86 -13.29 19.76 8.40
N SER A 87 -12.26 18.98 8.75
CA SER A 87 -11.80 17.84 7.97
C SER A 87 -12.20 16.48 8.52
N VAL A 88 -12.78 16.44 9.71
CA VAL A 88 -13.15 15.18 10.38
C VAL A 88 -14.26 14.49 9.61
N VAL A 89 -13.96 13.28 9.10
CA VAL A 89 -14.95 12.43 8.42
C VAL A 89 -15.55 11.43 9.38
N VAL A 90 -14.73 10.86 10.25
CA VAL A 90 -15.11 9.81 11.21
C VAL A 90 -15.89 10.40 12.38
N GLY A 91 -17.07 9.85 12.66
CA GLY A 91 -17.99 10.34 13.69
C GLY A 91 -18.89 11.49 13.22
N ALA A 92 -18.47 12.30 12.25
CA ALA A 92 -19.28 13.38 11.68
C ALA A 92 -20.15 12.92 10.49
N HIS A 93 -19.56 12.16 9.55
CA HIS A 93 -20.24 11.71 8.34
C HIS A 93 -20.29 10.19 8.19
N ILE A 94 -19.26 9.49 8.70
CA ILE A 94 -19.19 8.03 8.70
C ILE A 94 -19.11 7.55 10.15
N SER A 95 -19.99 6.62 10.54
CA SER A 95 -20.01 6.11 11.91
C SER A 95 -18.77 5.27 12.21
N ARG A 96 -18.32 5.28 13.47
CA ARG A 96 -17.17 4.50 13.93
C ARG A 96 -17.28 3.00 13.59
N ARG A 97 -18.49 2.44 13.61
CA ARG A 97 -18.75 1.03 13.24
C ARG A 97 -18.44 0.77 11.76
N TRP A 98 -18.87 1.66 10.86
CA TRP A 98 -18.58 1.53 9.43
C TRP A 98 -17.11 1.72 9.11
N VAL A 99 -16.40 2.58 9.85
CA VAL A 99 -14.95 2.75 9.68
C VAL A 99 -14.20 1.45 10.00
N ILE A 100 -14.51 0.80 11.13
CA ILE A 100 -13.91 -0.51 11.47
C ILE A 100 -14.28 -1.55 10.41
N PHE A 101 -15.54 -1.59 9.97
CA PHE A 101 -15.97 -2.50 8.90
C PHE A 101 -15.13 -2.32 7.63
N TRP A 102 -14.98 -1.08 7.15
CA TRP A 102 -14.20 -0.81 5.93
C TRP A 102 -12.71 -1.12 6.09
N HIS A 103 -12.14 -0.87 7.27
CA HIS A 103 -10.76 -1.28 7.57
C HIS A 103 -10.59 -2.81 7.45
N LEU A 104 -11.48 -3.58 8.09
CA LEU A 104 -11.44 -5.03 8.04
C LEU A 104 -11.70 -5.55 6.62
N PHE A 105 -12.72 -5.01 5.94
CA PHE A 105 -13.09 -5.41 4.58
C PHE A 105 -11.94 -5.19 3.60
N LEU A 106 -11.29 -4.02 3.63
CA LEU A 106 -10.16 -3.72 2.74
C LEU A 106 -8.90 -4.52 3.11
N SER A 107 -8.62 -4.72 4.40
CA SER A 107 -7.48 -5.54 4.84
C SER A 107 -7.64 -7.00 4.39
N MET A 108 -8.80 -7.60 4.65
CA MET A 108 -9.11 -8.97 4.21
C MET A 108 -9.17 -9.06 2.69
N GLY A 109 -9.72 -8.05 2.01
CA GLY A 109 -9.74 -7.96 0.56
C GLY A 109 -8.33 -7.97 -0.04
N GLY A 110 -7.41 -7.16 0.49
CA GLY A 110 -6.01 -7.14 0.05
C GLY A 110 -5.31 -8.49 0.21
N VAL A 111 -5.50 -9.16 1.35
CA VAL A 111 -4.97 -10.51 1.59
C VAL A 111 -5.58 -11.53 0.64
N TYR A 112 -6.91 -11.48 0.43
CA TYR A 112 -7.61 -12.38 -0.47
C TYR A 112 -7.16 -12.24 -1.92
N ILE A 113 -7.01 -11.00 -2.41
CA ILE A 113 -6.48 -10.68 -3.74
C ILE A 113 -5.06 -11.26 -3.89
N SER A 114 -4.21 -11.08 -2.88
CA SER A 114 -2.85 -11.65 -2.87
C SER A 114 -2.89 -13.17 -3.01
N LEU A 115 -3.73 -13.86 -2.23
CA LEU A 115 -3.85 -15.31 -2.23
C LEU A 115 -4.33 -15.89 -3.57
N ILE A 116 -5.19 -15.17 -4.29
CA ILE A 116 -5.63 -15.57 -5.64
C ILE A 116 -4.48 -15.42 -6.65
N ALA A 117 -3.72 -14.33 -6.54
CA ALA A 117 -2.72 -13.95 -7.52
C ALA A 117 -1.41 -14.73 -7.41
N PHE A 118 -1.05 -15.15 -6.20
CA PHE A 118 0.25 -15.74 -5.90
C PHE A 118 0.11 -17.08 -5.15
N PRO A 119 0.54 -18.21 -5.74
CA PRO A 119 0.54 -19.51 -5.08
C PRO A 119 1.24 -19.45 -3.72
N PHE A 120 0.53 -19.82 -2.66
CA PHE A 120 0.96 -19.61 -1.27
C PHE A 120 2.37 -20.14 -0.98
N GLN A 121 2.68 -21.35 -1.44
CA GLN A 121 3.96 -22.01 -1.19
C GLN A 121 5.14 -21.34 -1.88
N GLN A 122 4.92 -20.71 -3.05
CA GLN A 122 5.98 -20.08 -3.83
C GLN A 122 6.24 -18.62 -3.42
N TYR A 123 5.21 -17.94 -2.91
CA TYR A 123 5.22 -16.51 -2.60
C TYR A 123 4.88 -16.23 -1.14
N ILE A 124 5.30 -17.12 -0.25
CA ILE A 124 5.07 -17.00 1.19
C ILE A 124 5.55 -15.65 1.73
N HIS A 125 6.68 -15.15 1.23
CA HIS A 125 7.24 -13.84 1.58
C HIS A 125 6.31 -12.66 1.24
N VAL A 126 5.57 -12.73 0.13
CA VAL A 126 4.60 -11.69 -0.27
C VAL A 126 3.39 -11.70 0.67
N HIS A 127 2.87 -12.88 1.01
CA HIS A 127 1.72 -12.99 1.92
C HIS A 127 2.07 -12.52 3.34
N PHE A 128 3.23 -12.94 3.85
CA PHE A 128 3.71 -12.52 5.17
C PHE A 128 4.00 -11.02 5.22
N SER A 129 4.59 -10.44 4.18
CA SER A 129 4.85 -9.00 4.14
C SER A 129 3.57 -8.16 4.03
N ASN A 130 2.57 -8.61 3.29
CA ASN A 130 1.24 -7.98 3.25
C ASN A 130 0.57 -8.02 4.64
N LEU A 131 0.62 -9.17 5.32
CA LEU A 131 0.12 -9.28 6.70
C LEU A 131 0.90 -8.37 7.66
N ALA A 132 2.23 -8.37 7.56
CA ALA A 132 3.08 -7.51 8.37
C ALA A 132 2.76 -6.03 8.15
N THR A 133 2.51 -5.61 6.90
CA THR A 133 2.11 -4.24 6.55
C THR A 133 0.82 -3.84 7.26
N ILE A 134 -0.20 -4.71 7.24
CA ILE A 134 -1.47 -4.48 7.95
C ILE A 134 -1.24 -4.34 9.46
N LEU A 135 -0.44 -5.24 10.05
CA LEU A 135 -0.14 -5.24 11.48
C LEU A 135 0.66 -4.00 11.90
N ILE A 136 1.66 -3.60 11.10
CA ILE A 136 2.47 -2.41 11.33
C ILE A 136 1.59 -1.15 11.25
N LEU A 137 0.71 -1.04 10.25
CA LEU A 137 -0.23 0.08 10.13
C LEU A 137 -1.19 0.17 11.31
N TRP A 138 -1.69 -0.99 11.78
CA TRP A 138 -2.55 -1.05 12.95
C TRP A 138 -1.82 -0.67 14.25
N PHE A 139 -0.62 -1.20 14.46
CA PHE A 139 0.19 -0.89 15.63
C PHE A 139 0.66 0.58 15.61
N TYR A 140 1.00 1.10 14.43
CA TYR A 140 1.29 2.51 14.21
C TYR A 140 0.11 3.40 14.65
N SER A 141 -1.10 3.03 14.25
CA SER A 141 -2.31 3.81 14.54
C SER A 141 -2.73 3.75 16.02
N THR A 142 -2.37 2.69 16.74
CA THR A 142 -2.74 2.49 18.16
C THR A 142 -1.70 3.04 19.13
N ASN A 143 -0.41 2.78 18.88
CA ASN A 143 0.63 2.91 19.91
C ASN A 143 1.72 3.93 19.56
N PHE A 144 2.15 4.03 18.30
CA PHE A 144 3.38 4.76 17.94
C PHE A 144 3.23 6.28 17.80
N LYS A 145 2.03 6.85 17.95
CA LYS A 145 1.85 8.31 17.86
C LYS A 145 2.34 9.12 19.06
N ARG A 146 2.77 8.45 20.14
CA ARG A 146 3.36 9.15 21.30
C ARG A 146 4.86 9.44 21.17
N ASP A 147 5.56 8.77 20.25
CA ASP A 147 7.01 8.94 20.05
C ASP A 147 7.28 9.56 18.67
N PHE A 148 7.67 10.84 18.67
CA PHE A 148 7.85 11.68 17.47
C PHE A 148 8.74 11.06 16.38
N LEU A 149 9.73 10.25 16.76
CA LEU A 149 10.68 9.65 15.81
C LEU A 149 10.21 8.30 15.23
N ILE A 150 9.53 7.47 16.03
CA ILE A 150 9.20 6.10 15.60
C ILE A 150 8.11 6.12 14.52
N GLY A 151 7.16 7.04 14.62
CA GLY A 151 6.08 7.19 13.64
C GLY A 151 6.58 7.52 12.22
N ASN A 152 7.49 8.49 12.09
CA ASN A 152 8.03 8.91 10.80
C ASN A 152 8.86 7.79 10.15
N VAL A 153 9.68 7.10 10.95
CA VAL A 153 10.46 5.95 10.47
C VAL A 153 9.54 4.85 9.94
N VAL A 154 8.47 4.51 10.66
CA VAL A 154 7.51 3.49 10.21
C VAL A 154 6.87 3.88 8.88
N ILE A 155 6.40 5.13 8.72
CA ILE A 155 5.81 5.59 7.45
C ILE A 155 6.85 5.58 6.32
N ALA A 156 8.09 6.00 6.59
CA ALA A 156 9.16 5.97 5.61
C ALA A 156 9.49 4.54 5.16
N VAL A 157 9.56 3.56 6.08
CA VAL A 157 9.72 2.14 5.76
C VAL A 157 8.56 1.64 4.90
N LEU A 158 7.32 1.93 5.27
CA LEU A 158 6.14 1.49 4.52
C LEU A 158 6.08 2.12 3.12
N THR A 159 6.53 3.37 2.98
CA THR A 159 6.59 4.07 1.69
C THR A 159 7.66 3.44 0.80
N ALA A 160 8.85 3.14 1.35
CA ALA A 160 9.87 2.38 0.64
C ALA A 160 9.40 0.97 0.26
N TRP A 161 8.62 0.33 1.13
CA TRP A 161 8.07 -1.00 0.90
C TRP A 161 7.14 -1.07 -0.31
N THR A 162 6.46 0.02 -0.68
CA THR A 162 5.61 0.05 -1.90
C THR A 162 6.41 -0.28 -3.17
N ILE A 163 7.69 0.05 -3.22
CA ILE A 163 8.58 -0.29 -4.34
C ILE A 163 9.12 -1.72 -4.17
N GLY A 164 9.49 -2.07 -2.93
CA GLY A 164 9.95 -3.41 -2.58
C GLY A 164 8.95 -4.51 -2.92
N VAL A 165 7.66 -4.32 -2.63
CA VAL A 165 6.62 -5.34 -2.86
C VAL A 165 6.48 -5.68 -4.35
N VAL A 166 6.63 -4.70 -5.24
CA VAL A 166 6.64 -4.95 -6.69
C VAL A 166 7.81 -5.83 -7.09
N TYR A 167 9.02 -5.57 -6.58
CA TYR A 167 10.19 -6.43 -6.83
C TYR A 167 9.96 -7.85 -6.30
N PHE A 168 9.55 -7.98 -5.04
CA PHE A 168 9.35 -9.28 -4.39
C PHE A 168 8.22 -10.11 -5.03
N SER A 169 7.25 -9.46 -5.67
CA SER A 169 6.20 -10.14 -6.44
C SER A 169 6.69 -10.82 -7.72
N LYS A 170 7.86 -10.42 -8.25
CA LYS A 170 8.41 -10.98 -9.51
C LYS A 170 9.25 -12.23 -9.32
N PHE A 171 9.67 -12.52 -8.08
CA PHE A 171 10.51 -13.66 -7.77
C PHE A 171 9.84 -14.56 -6.74
N THR A 172 9.95 -15.86 -6.98
CA THR A 172 9.56 -16.88 -5.99
C THR A 172 10.55 -16.88 -4.82
N PHE A 173 10.10 -17.38 -3.67
CA PHE A 173 10.93 -17.55 -2.49
C PHE A 173 12.21 -18.36 -2.77
N MET A 174 12.11 -19.40 -3.59
CA MET A 174 13.25 -20.24 -4.00
C MET A 174 14.27 -19.47 -4.83
N GLN A 175 13.82 -18.64 -5.77
CA GLN A 175 14.71 -17.82 -6.61
C GLN A 175 15.46 -16.77 -5.78
N LEU A 176 14.81 -16.19 -4.77
CA LEU A 176 15.44 -15.24 -3.85
C LEU A 176 16.52 -15.90 -2.97
N GLY A 177 16.35 -17.19 -2.63
CA GLY A 177 17.29 -17.94 -1.79
C GLY A 177 18.51 -18.51 -2.53
N GLN A 178 18.54 -18.48 -3.87
CA GLN A 178 19.62 -19.03 -4.68
C GLN A 178 20.32 -17.95 -5.53
N PRO A 179 21.14 -17.07 -4.92
CA PRO A 179 21.79 -15.97 -5.63
C PRO A 179 22.74 -16.41 -6.75
N SER A 180 23.17 -17.68 -6.76
CA SER A 180 24.06 -18.25 -7.80
C SER A 180 23.40 -18.45 -9.16
N SER A 181 22.06 -18.40 -9.26
CA SER A 181 21.31 -18.52 -10.52
C SER A 181 20.81 -17.18 -11.06
N MET A 182 21.13 -16.06 -10.40
CA MET A 182 20.64 -14.73 -10.79
C MET A 182 21.32 -14.25 -12.07
N GLN A 183 20.51 -13.85 -13.04
CA GLN A 183 21.00 -13.21 -14.27
C GLN A 183 21.48 -11.80 -13.96
N ALA A 184 22.31 -11.23 -14.85
CA ALA A 184 22.75 -9.85 -14.73
C ALA A 184 21.58 -8.85 -14.67
N ALA A 185 20.45 -9.18 -15.32
CA ALA A 185 19.21 -8.39 -15.24
C ALA A 185 18.61 -8.38 -13.82
N ASP A 186 18.59 -9.52 -13.12
CA ASP A 186 18.03 -9.63 -11.77
C ASP A 186 18.82 -8.79 -10.76
N LEU A 187 20.16 -8.81 -10.87
CA LEU A 187 21.02 -7.97 -10.03
C LEU A 187 20.85 -6.47 -10.31
N ARG A 188 20.65 -6.08 -11.57
CA ARG A 188 20.32 -4.69 -11.92
C ARG A 188 18.98 -4.30 -11.35
N PHE A 189 17.98 -5.18 -11.44
CA PHE A 189 16.65 -4.92 -10.89
C PHE A 189 16.68 -4.76 -9.37
N LEU A 190 17.43 -5.61 -8.65
CA LEU A 190 17.63 -5.49 -7.21
C LEU A 190 18.30 -4.15 -6.83
N LYS A 191 19.36 -3.76 -7.55
CA LYS A 191 20.05 -2.48 -7.30
C LYS A 191 19.13 -1.28 -7.51
N LEU A 192 18.31 -1.31 -8.56
CA LEU A 192 17.34 -0.25 -8.82
C LEU A 192 16.24 -0.24 -7.76
N MET A 193 15.72 -1.40 -7.35
CA MET A 193 14.77 -1.49 -6.24
C MET A 193 15.31 -0.86 -4.97
N ILE A 194 16.55 -1.20 -4.57
CA ILE A 194 17.19 -0.61 -3.39
C ILE A 194 17.33 0.91 -3.55
N LEU A 195 17.84 1.37 -4.71
CA LEU A 195 18.03 2.80 -4.98
C LEU A 195 16.71 3.60 -4.84
N TYR A 196 15.66 3.16 -5.52
CA TYR A 196 14.36 3.85 -5.49
C TYR A 196 13.68 3.74 -4.12
N SER A 197 13.79 2.59 -3.44
CA SER A 197 13.23 2.40 -2.10
C SER A 197 13.96 3.26 -1.05
N SER A 198 15.29 3.36 -1.13
CA SER A 198 16.08 4.25 -0.26
C SER A 198 15.76 5.72 -0.52
N PHE A 199 15.57 6.11 -1.78
CA PHE A 199 15.15 7.47 -2.11
C PHE A 199 13.76 7.79 -1.54
N ALA A 200 12.80 6.87 -1.70
CA ALA A 200 11.46 7.01 -1.14
C ALA A 200 11.49 7.08 0.41
N PHE A 201 12.35 6.28 1.05
CA PHE A 201 12.57 6.33 2.49
C PHE A 201 13.08 7.70 2.94
N ILE A 202 14.16 8.21 2.32
CA ILE A 202 14.82 9.46 2.73
C ILE A 202 13.90 10.67 2.55
N ILE A 203 13.09 10.72 1.48
CA ILE A 203 12.16 11.83 1.25
C ILE A 203 11.00 11.83 2.26
N THR A 204 10.64 10.66 2.78
CA THR A 204 9.50 10.50 3.67
C THR A 204 9.86 10.73 5.14
N LEU A 205 11.13 10.53 5.50
CA LEU A 205 11.66 10.70 6.86
C LEU A 205 11.72 12.18 7.28
#